data_AF-A0A2G6F2K4-F1
#
_entry.id   AF-A0A2G6F2K4-F1
#
_cell.length_a   1.000
_cell.length_b   1.000
_cell.length_c   1.000
_cell.angle_alpha   90.00
_cell.angle_beta   90.00
_cell.angle_gamma   90.00
#
_symmetry.space_group_name_H-M   'P 1'
#
loop_
_entity.id
_entity.type
_entity.pdbx_description
1 polymer ?
#
loop_
_entity_poly.entity_id
_entity_poly.type
_entity_poly.pdbx_seq_one_letter_code
_entity_poly.pdbx_strand_id
1 'polypeptide(L)'
;MLDVNRYNQCIAAAVNSHIYAYSWYLDIVANHWGVLVYGNYEAVMPLPWKRRYGIKYIVVPFWVQQLGVFSAVERLCRDVSLFTDAIPGYFMKITYQ
;
A
#
# COMPACT_ATOMS: atom_id res chain seq x y z
N MET A 1 2.85 10.85 10.88
CA MET A 1 3.77 9.69 11.09
C MET A 1 2.90 8.44 11.10
N LEU A 2 3.35 7.33 10.52
CA LEU A 2 2.56 6.09 10.44
C LEU A 2 2.43 5.45 11.82
N ASP A 3 1.23 5.04 12.21
CA ASP A 3 0.99 4.16 13.35
C ASP A 3 0.91 2.71 12.85
N VAL A 4 1.99 1.97 13.07
CA VAL A 4 2.16 0.60 12.59
C VAL A 4 1.15 -0.36 13.22
N ASN A 5 0.74 -0.13 14.47
CA ASN A 5 -0.23 -0.99 15.14
C ASN A 5 -1.61 -0.84 14.51
N ARG A 6 -2.05 0.40 14.32
CA ARG A 6 -3.35 0.69 13.69
C ARG A 6 -3.39 0.25 12.22
N TYR A 7 -2.28 0.39 11.52
CA TYR A 7 -2.11 -0.15 10.18
C TYR A 7 -2.27 -1.66 10.14
N ASN A 8 -1.51 -2.41 10.95
CA ASN A 8 -1.59 -3.86 10.97
C ASN A 8 -2.96 -4.37 11.44
N GLN A 9 -3.64 -3.64 12.33
CA GLN A 9 -5.02 -3.92 12.70
C GLN A 9 -5.98 -3.76 11.52
N CYS A 10 -5.84 -2.69 10.72
CA CYS A 10 -6.61 -2.49 9.50
C CYS A 10 -6.39 -3.63 8.50
N ILE A 11 -5.12 -4.02 8.28
CA ILE A 11 -4.78 -5.16 7.42
C ILE A 11 -5.38 -6.46 7.95
N ALA A 12 -5.30 -6.72 9.26
CA ALA A 12 -5.84 -7.94 9.86
C ALA A 12 -7.37 -8.01 9.78
N ALA A 13 -8.05 -6.87 9.87
CA ALA A 13 -9.50 -6.78 9.73
C ALA A 13 -9.98 -6.74 8.28
N ALA A 14 -9.07 -6.62 7.30
CA ALA A 14 -9.45 -6.42 5.91
C ALA A 14 -10.06 -7.68 5.28
N VAL A 15 -11.10 -7.51 4.45
CA VAL A 15 -11.73 -8.64 3.75
C VAL A 15 -10.80 -9.31 2.74
N ASN A 16 -9.83 -8.56 2.22
CA ASN A 16 -8.77 -8.99 1.33
C ASN A 16 -7.41 -9.07 2.05
N SER A 17 -7.41 -9.37 3.35
CA SER A 17 -6.17 -9.47 4.14
C SER A 17 -5.23 -10.52 3.55
N HIS A 18 -3.98 -10.13 3.31
CA HIS A 18 -2.93 -11.02 2.86
C HIS A 18 -1.61 -10.70 3.58
N ILE A 19 -0.77 -11.72 3.75
CA ILE A 19 0.53 -11.59 4.45
C ILE A 19 1.43 -10.52 3.82
N TYR A 20 1.32 -10.34 2.50
CA TYR A 20 2.09 -9.38 1.72
C TYR A 20 1.87 -7.92 2.11
N ALA A 21 0.75 -7.62 2.76
CA ALA A 21 0.36 -6.27 3.14
C ALA A 21 0.75 -5.90 4.56
N TYR A 22 1.31 -6.81 5.36
CA TYR A 22 1.74 -6.46 6.71
C TYR A 22 3.04 -5.66 6.68
N SER A 23 3.20 -4.73 7.63
CA SER A 23 4.38 -3.86 7.70
C SER A 23 5.67 -4.68 7.78
N TRP A 24 5.69 -5.72 8.63
CA TRP A 24 6.86 -6.57 8.83
C TRP A 24 7.26 -7.32 7.56
N TYR A 25 6.28 -7.70 6.72
CA TYR A 25 6.57 -8.39 5.47
C TYR A 25 7.14 -7.39 4.46
N LEU A 26 6.53 -6.21 4.36
CA LEU A 26 6.98 -5.12 3.50
C LEU A 26 8.40 -4.66 3.87
N ASP A 27 8.73 -4.62 5.16
CA ASP A 27 10.08 -4.30 5.65
C ASP A 27 11.14 -5.31 5.16
N ILE A 28 10.75 -6.57 4.91
CA ILE A 28 11.64 -7.62 4.40
C ILE A 28 11.75 -7.55 2.88
N VAL A 29 10.63 -7.40 2.16
CA VAL A 29 10.60 -7.55 0.70
C VAL A 29 10.82 -6.24 -0.07
N ALA A 30 10.67 -5.09 0.57
CA ALA A 30 10.80 -3.78 -0.06
C ALA A 30 11.82 -2.90 0.67
N ASN A 31 12.84 -2.46 -0.06
CA ASN A 31 13.85 -1.52 0.48
C ASN A 31 13.24 -0.21 0.98
N HIS A 32 12.15 0.23 0.34
CA HIS A 32 11.36 1.37 0.77
C HIS A 32 9.90 1.11 0.47
N TRP A 33 9.03 1.52 1.39
CA TRP A 33 7.60 1.56 1.17
C TRP A 33 7.01 2.76 1.90
N GLY A 34 5.87 3.21 1.40
CA GLY A 34 4.99 4.14 2.10
C GLY A 34 3.60 3.54 2.16
N VAL A 35 2.68 4.25 2.79
CA VAL A 35 1.29 3.84 2.85
C VAL A 35 0.41 5.07 2.72
N LEU A 36 -0.70 4.90 2.02
CA LEU A 36 -1.80 5.85 2.06
C LEU A 36 -2.84 5.34 3.05
N VAL A 37 -3.29 6.22 3.93
CA VAL A 37 -4.30 5.92 4.92
C VAL A 37 -5.51 6.78 4.61
N TYR A 38 -6.67 6.14 4.48
CA TYR A 38 -7.95 6.81 4.30
C TYR A 38 -8.70 6.86 5.63
N GLY A 39 -9.27 8.04 5.92
CA GLY A 39 -9.97 8.31 7.18
C GLY A 39 -9.08 8.01 8.39
N ASN A 40 -9.63 7.28 9.37
CA ASN A 40 -8.95 6.90 10.59
C ASN A 40 -8.49 5.43 10.58
N TYR A 41 -7.75 5.03 9.53
CA TYR A 41 -7.40 3.63 9.21
C TYR A 41 -8.60 2.78 8.78
N GLU A 42 -9.57 3.40 8.12
CA GLU A 42 -10.73 2.69 7.54
C GLU A 42 -10.31 1.89 6.31
N ALA A 43 -9.38 2.44 5.53
CA ALA A 43 -8.71 1.74 4.44
C ALA A 43 -7.25 2.15 4.36
N VAL A 44 -6.39 1.22 3.95
CA VAL A 44 -4.95 1.45 3.79
C VAL A 44 -4.45 0.87 2.48
N MET A 45 -3.52 1.56 1.83
CA MET A 45 -2.90 1.12 0.59
C MET A 45 -1.38 1.19 0.74
N PRO A 46 -0.69 0.05 0.96
CA PRO A 46 0.77 0.02 0.95
C PRO A 46 1.30 0.28 -0.46
N LEU A 47 2.32 1.12 -0.53
CA LEU A 47 2.99 1.54 -1.75
C LEU A 47 4.50 1.30 -1.62
N PRO A 48 4.98 0.09 -1.92
CA PRO A 48 6.40 -0.15 -2.09
C PRO A 48 6.92 0.69 -3.27
N TRP A 49 8.08 1.33 -3.08
CA TRP A 49 8.65 2.19 -4.10
C TRP A 49 10.16 2.03 -4.18
N LYS A 50 10.70 2.32 -5.36
CA LYS A 50 12.15 2.41 -5.59
C LYS A 50 12.49 3.81 -6.06
N ARG A 51 13.75 4.19 -5.85
CA ARG A 51 14.30 5.46 -6.36
C ARG A 51 15.46 5.16 -7.27
N ARG A 52 15.40 5.68 -8.50
CA ARG A 52 16.51 5.63 -9.46
C ARG A 52 16.71 7.02 -10.03
N TYR A 53 17.96 7.48 -10.06
CA TYR A 53 18.33 8.84 -10.53
C TYR A 53 17.44 9.97 -9.96
N GLY A 54 17.13 9.90 -8.66
CA GLY A 54 16.29 10.91 -7.97
C GLY A 54 14.78 10.75 -8.13
N ILE A 55 14.31 9.95 -9.10
CA ILE A 55 12.89 9.73 -9.38
C ILE A 55 12.37 8.55 -8.55
N LYS A 56 11.26 8.76 -7.82
CA LYS A 56 10.55 7.70 -7.08
C LYS A 56 9.46 7.10 -7.95
N TYR A 57 9.37 5.77 -7.96
CA TYR A 57 8.33 5.05 -8.69
C TYR A 57 7.80 3.88 -7.87
N ILE A 58 6.49 3.64 -7.96
CA ILE A 58 5.81 2.55 -7.26
C ILE A 58 6.11 1.26 -8.03
N VAL A 59 6.47 0.21 -7.30
CA VAL A 59 6.81 -1.09 -7.89
C VAL A 59 6.33 -2.20 -6.99
N VAL A 60 5.79 -3.27 -7.57
CA VAL A 60 5.45 -4.48 -6.81
C VAL A 60 6.72 -5.30 -6.60
N PRO A 61 7.08 -5.67 -5.36
CA PRO A 61 8.22 -6.55 -5.09
C PRO A 61 8.02 -7.94 -5.71
N PHE A 62 9.13 -8.62 -6.04
CA PHE A 62 9.11 -9.90 -6.75
C PHE A 62 8.30 -11.01 -6.05
N TRP A 63 8.22 -10.96 -4.72
CA TRP A 63 7.55 -11.96 -3.88
C TRP A 63 6.14 -11.55 -3.45
N VAL A 64 5.59 -10.48 -4.03
CA VAL A 64 4.24 -9.99 -3.76
C VAL A 64 3.36 -10.29 -4.97
N GLN A 65 2.36 -11.16 -4.81
CA GLN A 65 1.44 -11.48 -5.90
C GLN A 65 0.43 -10.36 -6.17
N GLN A 66 -0.21 -9.87 -5.10
CA GLN A 66 -1.22 -8.83 -5.21
C GLN A 66 -1.08 -7.83 -4.06
N LEU A 67 -1.16 -6.55 -4.42
CA LEU A 67 -1.19 -5.43 -3.50
C LEU A 67 -2.24 -4.42 -3.98
N GLY A 68 -2.91 -3.75 -3.06
CA GLY A 68 -4.01 -2.84 -3.39
C GLY A 68 -4.52 -2.11 -2.16
N VAL A 69 -5.81 -1.76 -2.20
CA VAL A 69 -6.50 -1.15 -1.05
C VAL A 69 -6.98 -2.27 -0.12
N PHE A 70 -6.68 -2.15 1.16
CA PHE A 70 -7.10 -3.07 2.21
C PHE A 70 -8.06 -2.35 3.16
N SER A 71 -9.20 -2.98 3.42
CA SER A 71 -10.22 -2.46 4.32
C SER A 71 -11.12 -3.59 4.81
N ALA A 72 -11.72 -3.41 6.00
CA ALA A 72 -12.79 -4.26 6.48
C ALA A 72 -14.09 -4.10 5.65
N VAL A 73 -14.21 -3.04 4.85
CA VAL A 73 -15.38 -2.77 4.01
C VAL A 73 -15.05 -3.12 2.56
N GLU A 74 -15.72 -4.16 2.02
CA GLU A 74 -15.45 -4.69 0.68
C GLU A 74 -15.54 -3.63 -0.43
N ARG A 75 -16.49 -2.70 -0.32
CA ARG A 75 -16.64 -1.59 -1.27
C ARG A 75 -15.38 -0.71 -1.33
N LEU A 76 -14.75 -0.44 -0.18
CA LEU A 76 -13.55 0.40 -0.12
C LEU A 76 -12.34 -0.33 -0.76
N CYS A 77 -12.27 -1.65 -0.66
CA CYS A 77 -11.19 -2.43 -1.28
C CYS A 77 -11.17 -2.32 -2.82
N ARG A 78 -12.33 -2.08 -3.44
CA ARG A 78 -12.46 -1.91 -4.91
C ARG A 78 -12.30 -0.46 -5.35
N ASP A 79 -12.42 0.49 -4.42
CA ASP A 79 -12.44 1.91 -4.72
C ASP A 79 -11.05 2.52 -4.57
N VAL A 80 -10.24 2.35 -5.63
CA VAL A 80 -8.91 2.96 -5.71
C VAL A 80 -9.01 4.49 -5.80
N SER A 81 -10.16 5.04 -6.19
CA SER A 81 -10.34 6.49 -6.32
C SER A 81 -10.34 7.22 -4.97
N LEU A 82 -10.58 6.49 -3.88
CA LEU A 82 -10.38 7.00 -2.51
C LEU A 82 -8.97 7.55 -2.26
N PHE A 83 -7.99 7.05 -3.02
CA PHE A 83 -6.59 7.40 -2.87
C PHE A 83 -6.06 8.26 -4.02
N THR A 84 -6.78 8.44 -5.12
CA THR A 84 -6.30 9.22 -6.27
C THR A 84 -6.12 10.70 -5.94
N ASP A 85 -6.96 11.26 -5.08
CA ASP A 85 -6.83 12.67 -4.64
C ASP A 85 -5.64 12.86 -3.68
N ALA A 86 -5.28 11.79 -2.95
CA ALA A 86 -4.22 11.81 -1.96
C ALA A 86 -2.84 11.44 -2.54
N ILE A 87 -2.77 10.94 -3.78
CA ILE A 87 -1.53 10.59 -4.47
C ILE A 87 -1.01 11.85 -5.18
N PRO A 88 0.03 12.52 -4.65
CA PRO A 88 0.69 13.58 -5.40
C PRO A 88 1.30 13.02 -6.68
N GLY A 89 1.17 13.77 -7.79
CA GLY A 89 1.47 13.33 -9.16
C GLY A 89 2.93 12.93 -9.47
N TYR A 90 3.80 12.85 -8.48
CA TYR A 90 5.19 12.38 -8.63
C TYR A 90 5.33 10.85 -8.60
N PHE A 91 4.27 10.09 -8.31
CA PHE A 91 4.32 8.64 -8.34
C PHE A 91 4.11 8.11 -9.77
N MET A 92 5.20 7.95 -10.52
CA MET A 92 5.18 7.22 -11.79
C MET A 92 4.95 5.73 -11.52
N LYS A 93 3.86 5.19 -12.05
CA LYS A 93 3.54 3.75 -12.06
C LYS A 93 4.30 3.11 -13.21
N ILE A 94 5.27 2.24 -12.91
CA ILE A 94 5.94 1.41 -13.93
C ILE A 94 5.54 -0.03 -13.67
N THR A 95 4.66 -0.56 -14.52
CA THR A 95 4.35 -1.99 -14.55
C THR A 95 5.41 -2.67 -15.43
N TYR A 96 6.18 -3.60 -14.88
CA TYR A 96 6.98 -4.54 -15.68
C TYR A 96 6.16 -5.83 -15.83
N GLN A 97 5.89 -6.24 -17.07
CA GLN A 97 5.35 -7.54 -17.43
C GLN A 97 6.49 -8.58 -17.47
#